data_AF-A0A1V1PHQ9-F1
#
_entry.id   AF-A0A1V1PHQ9-F1
#
_cell.length_a   1.000
_cell.length_b   1.000
_cell.length_c   1.000
_cell.angle_alpha   90.00
_cell.angle_beta   90.00
_cell.angle_gamma   90.00
#
_symmetry.space_group_name_H-M   'P 1'
#
loop_
_entity.id
_entity.type
_entity.pdbx_description
1 polymer ?
#
loop_
_entity_poly.entity_id
_entity_poly.type
_entity_poly.pdbx_seq_one_letter_code
_entity_poly.pdbx_strand_id
1 'polypeptide(L)'
;MVHDILFKEWGRLHGWIQENRDFRLWRKRIQSKMWYWEKNGQKNEDLLTGELLTDSLQWLTNDANQIEFSEKRYIQNSAAKNKPDATKQGLTFISRCILLFILMGSLGFGIWYVWDINRNMTRLSQKNATLFQDLVKTQKKLSHTKIALDNLNKKFKESEKKWQNALDKASSADHKIAQANEKLQSAQDIKWRSEQQMQFATQKLKESKTLLTQARKKQEALKEQTQEFENHYQEQVAAIQRQTLELEEQKKQAEIKMAAAEQLAQDAQAQLQLVSEKKAQSETLIQEMKQKQATLTQAACAFALTHLTLDEWRVQMEKSPLKTICK
;
A
#
# COMPACT_ATOMS: atom_id res chain seq x y z
N MET A 1 -151.53 98.41 -40.31
CA MET A 1 -150.47 97.69 -41.06
C MET A 1 -149.85 98.62 -42.09
N VAL A 2 -148.76 99.33 -41.74
CA VAL A 2 -147.52 99.58 -42.54
C VAL A 2 -146.47 100.17 -41.54
N HIS A 3 -146.42 99.66 -40.31
CA HIS A 3 -145.67 100.28 -39.20
C HIS A 3 -144.37 99.55 -38.81
N ASP A 4 -144.04 98.40 -39.42
CA ASP A 4 -142.82 97.62 -39.07
C ASP A 4 -141.79 97.48 -40.22
N ILE A 5 -141.95 98.20 -41.33
CA ILE A 5 -141.01 98.15 -42.47
C ILE A 5 -140.04 99.34 -42.45
N LEU A 6 -140.49 100.51 -41.99
CA LEU A 6 -139.66 101.73 -42.03
C LEU A 6 -138.48 101.71 -41.03
N PHE A 7 -138.61 101.00 -39.89
CA PHE A 7 -137.54 100.93 -38.88
C PHE A 7 -136.47 99.88 -39.19
N LYS A 8 -136.80 98.82 -39.96
CA LYS A 8 -135.84 97.78 -40.37
C LYS A 8 -134.99 98.21 -41.57
N GLU A 9 -135.59 98.94 -42.51
CA GLU A 9 -134.88 99.56 -43.63
C GLU A 9 -133.92 100.67 -43.16
N TRP A 10 -134.24 101.40 -42.07
CA TRP A 10 -133.37 102.44 -41.53
C TRP A 10 -132.09 101.89 -40.88
N GLY A 11 -132.15 100.73 -40.21
CA GLY A 11 -130.96 100.05 -39.69
C GLY A 11 -130.01 99.58 -40.80
N ARG A 12 -130.58 99.07 -41.91
CA ARG A 12 -129.82 98.65 -43.10
C ARG A 12 -129.20 99.84 -43.82
N LEU A 13 -129.92 100.96 -43.94
CA LEU A 13 -129.41 102.20 -44.51
C LEU A 13 -128.31 102.82 -43.62
N HIS A 14 -128.44 102.76 -42.29
CA HIS A 14 -127.41 103.22 -41.37
C HIS A 14 -126.13 102.37 -41.47
N GLY A 15 -126.26 101.05 -41.61
CA GLY A 15 -125.13 100.15 -41.89
C GLY A 15 -124.43 100.50 -43.21
N TRP A 16 -125.20 100.71 -44.29
CA TRP A 16 -124.64 101.15 -45.57
C TRP A 16 -123.97 102.52 -45.51
N ILE A 17 -124.46 103.44 -44.68
CA ILE A 17 -123.81 104.75 -44.46
C ILE A 17 -122.49 104.58 -43.68
N GLN A 18 -122.44 103.68 -42.69
CA GLN A 18 -121.22 103.43 -41.91
C GLN A 18 -120.15 102.68 -42.70
N GLU A 19 -120.49 101.60 -43.42
CA GLU A 19 -119.55 100.90 -44.31
C GLU A 19 -118.99 101.84 -45.38
N ASN A 20 -119.84 102.70 -45.96
CA ASN A 20 -119.38 103.74 -46.89
C ASN A 20 -118.49 104.79 -46.22
N ARG A 21 -118.63 105.04 -44.92
CA ARG A 21 -117.77 105.97 -44.18
C ARG A 21 -116.39 105.39 -43.98
N ASP A 22 -116.30 104.15 -43.51
CA ASP A 22 -115.03 103.47 -43.25
C ASP A 22 -114.25 103.23 -44.54
N PHE A 23 -114.94 102.83 -45.61
CA PHE A 23 -114.35 102.73 -46.95
C PHE A 23 -113.80 104.09 -47.42
N ARG A 24 -114.56 105.19 -47.28
CA ARG A 24 -114.09 106.53 -47.69
C ARG A 24 -112.92 107.02 -46.84
N LEU A 25 -112.88 106.70 -45.56
CA LEU A 25 -111.75 107.07 -44.68
C LEU A 25 -110.50 106.27 -45.03
N TRP A 26 -110.63 104.95 -45.22
CA TRP A 26 -109.55 104.09 -45.70
C TRP A 26 -109.02 104.58 -47.06
N ARG A 27 -109.90 104.86 -48.02
CA ARG A 27 -109.52 105.33 -49.36
C ARG A 27 -108.76 106.65 -49.31
N LYS A 28 -109.19 107.61 -48.46
CA LYS A 28 -108.43 108.86 -48.24
C LYS A 28 -107.03 108.61 -47.67
N ARG A 29 -106.88 107.66 -46.73
CA ARG A 29 -105.57 107.30 -46.16
C ARG A 29 -104.68 106.65 -47.23
N ILE A 30 -105.24 105.76 -48.05
CA ILE A 30 -104.48 105.13 -49.14
C ILE A 30 -104.09 106.14 -50.21
N GLN A 31 -104.99 107.04 -50.61
CA GLN A 31 -104.71 108.04 -51.65
C GLN A 31 -103.59 108.99 -51.21
N SER A 32 -103.56 109.38 -49.94
CA SER A 32 -102.46 110.19 -49.40
C SER A 32 -101.11 109.47 -49.46
N LYS A 33 -101.08 108.17 -49.10
CA LYS A 33 -99.87 107.34 -49.15
C LYS A 33 -99.44 107.03 -50.58
N MET A 34 -100.38 106.72 -51.46
CA MET A 34 -100.15 106.47 -52.88
C MET A 34 -99.62 107.73 -53.56
N TRP A 35 -100.21 108.90 -53.30
CA TRP A 35 -99.72 110.17 -53.82
C TRP A 35 -98.28 110.44 -53.38
N TYR A 36 -97.94 110.15 -52.12
CA TYR A 36 -96.58 110.26 -51.63
C TYR A 36 -95.62 109.27 -52.32
N TRP A 37 -96.02 108.02 -52.48
CA TRP A 37 -95.25 106.98 -53.18
C TRP A 37 -95.02 107.32 -54.66
N GLU A 38 -96.04 107.80 -55.37
CA GLU A 38 -95.92 108.23 -56.77
C GLU A 38 -94.99 109.44 -56.90
N LYS A 39 -95.11 110.43 -56.01
CA LYS A 39 -94.25 111.63 -56.01
C LYS A 39 -92.79 111.31 -55.67
N ASN A 40 -92.55 110.32 -54.82
CA ASN A 40 -91.19 109.91 -54.41
C ASN A 40 -90.50 108.93 -55.38
N GLY A 41 -91.04 108.75 -56.59
CA GLY A 41 -90.45 107.88 -57.60
C GLY A 41 -90.69 106.39 -57.36
N GLN A 42 -91.80 106.04 -56.71
CA GLN A 42 -92.25 104.66 -56.48
C GLN A 42 -91.25 103.79 -55.69
N LYS A 43 -90.53 104.39 -54.72
CA LYS A 43 -89.56 103.67 -53.89
C LYS A 43 -90.22 102.55 -53.08
N ASN A 44 -89.51 101.43 -52.94
CA ASN A 44 -89.97 100.26 -52.17
C ASN A 44 -90.22 100.55 -50.68
N GLU A 45 -89.65 101.63 -50.15
CA GLU A 45 -89.75 102.06 -48.75
C GLU A 45 -91.13 102.69 -48.45
N ASP A 46 -91.75 103.31 -49.45
CA ASP A 46 -93.01 104.04 -49.34
C ASP A 46 -94.24 103.16 -49.66
N LEU A 47 -94.04 101.84 -49.77
CA LEU A 47 -95.11 100.84 -49.94
C LEU A 47 -95.85 100.60 -48.61
N LEU A 48 -97.10 100.15 -48.71
CA LEU A 48 -97.93 99.85 -47.53
C LEU A 48 -97.30 98.72 -46.71
N THR A 49 -97.26 98.92 -45.39
CA THR A 49 -96.75 97.94 -44.42
C THR A 49 -97.67 97.86 -43.21
N GLY A 50 -97.65 96.71 -42.52
CA GLY A 50 -98.43 96.48 -41.31
C GLY A 50 -99.95 96.46 -41.55
N GLU A 51 -100.69 96.99 -40.58
CA GLU A 51 -102.16 96.97 -40.54
C GLU A 51 -102.81 97.59 -41.78
N LEU A 52 -102.27 98.71 -42.28
CA LEU A 52 -102.82 99.37 -43.48
C LEU A 52 -102.66 98.52 -44.75
N LEU A 53 -101.67 97.62 -44.83
CA LEU A 53 -101.56 96.65 -45.93
C LEU A 53 -102.62 95.55 -45.78
N THR A 54 -102.83 95.06 -44.55
CA THR A 54 -103.85 94.05 -44.25
C THR A 54 -105.25 94.56 -44.57
N ASP A 55 -105.62 95.76 -44.09
CA ASP A 55 -106.90 96.40 -44.38
C ASP A 55 -107.10 96.57 -45.88
N SER A 56 -106.05 97.01 -46.58
CA SER A 56 -106.09 97.22 -48.03
C SER A 56 -106.29 95.93 -48.83
N LEU A 57 -105.66 94.83 -48.41
CA LEU A 57 -105.90 93.51 -49.01
C LEU A 57 -107.31 93.00 -48.72
N GLN A 58 -107.86 93.30 -47.55
CA GLN A 58 -109.24 92.94 -47.18
C GLN A 58 -110.26 93.71 -48.03
N TRP A 59 -110.10 95.02 -48.20
CA TRP A 59 -110.97 95.83 -49.09
C TRP A 59 -110.86 95.40 -50.56
N LEU A 60 -109.66 95.04 -51.02
CA LEU A 60 -109.45 94.49 -52.36
C LEU A 60 -110.17 93.15 -52.56
N THR A 61 -110.34 92.35 -51.51
CA THR A 61 -111.05 91.06 -51.56
C THR A 61 -112.56 91.25 -51.48
N ASN A 62 -113.03 92.17 -50.64
CA ASN A 62 -114.46 92.37 -50.38
C ASN A 62 -115.19 93.10 -51.50
N ASP A 63 -114.62 94.17 -52.07
CA ASP A 63 -115.33 94.98 -53.06
C ASP A 63 -114.39 95.62 -54.09
N ALA A 64 -113.67 94.75 -54.82
CA ALA A 64 -112.65 95.14 -55.78
C ALA A 64 -113.15 96.13 -56.85
N ASN A 65 -114.44 96.15 -57.19
CA ASN A 65 -114.97 96.97 -58.29
C ASN A 65 -115.04 98.46 -57.96
N GLN A 66 -115.02 98.85 -56.69
CA GLN A 66 -115.07 100.26 -56.26
C GLN A 66 -113.68 100.91 -56.12
N ILE A 67 -112.60 100.12 -56.24
CA ILE A 67 -111.21 100.55 -56.07
C ILE A 67 -110.58 100.82 -57.45
N GLU A 68 -109.96 101.99 -57.59
CA GLU A 68 -109.35 102.41 -58.85
C GLU A 68 -108.09 101.59 -59.17
N PHE A 69 -107.76 101.46 -60.47
CA PHE A 69 -106.63 100.64 -60.91
C PHE A 69 -105.28 101.06 -60.29
N SER A 70 -105.05 102.37 -60.14
CA SER A 70 -103.87 102.94 -59.47
C SER A 70 -103.74 102.47 -58.02
N GLU A 71 -104.84 102.51 -57.27
CA GLU A 71 -104.92 102.05 -55.88
C GLU A 71 -104.66 100.54 -55.78
N LYS A 72 -105.26 99.73 -56.68
CA LYS A 72 -105.00 98.28 -56.73
C LYS A 72 -103.51 97.97 -56.97
N ARG A 73 -102.89 98.67 -57.92
CA ARG A 73 -101.47 98.48 -58.25
C ARG A 73 -100.57 98.79 -57.06
N TYR A 74 -100.86 99.88 -56.34
CA TYR A 74 -100.12 100.25 -55.14
C TYR A 74 -100.23 99.18 -54.03
N ILE A 75 -101.42 98.63 -53.80
CA ILE A 75 -101.66 97.56 -52.82
C ILE A 75 -100.92 96.27 -53.21
N GLN A 76 -101.01 95.86 -54.48
CA GLN A 76 -100.37 94.63 -54.97
C GLN A 76 -98.84 94.69 -54.89
N ASN A 77 -98.23 95.82 -55.25
CA ASN A 77 -96.78 96.02 -55.11
C ASN A 77 -96.34 95.90 -53.64
N SER A 78 -97.16 96.39 -52.72
CA SER A 78 -96.90 96.32 -51.28
C SER A 78 -96.96 94.89 -50.74
N ALA A 79 -97.84 94.04 -51.29
CA ALA A 79 -97.97 92.64 -50.90
C ALA A 79 -96.80 91.76 -51.40
N ALA A 80 -96.28 92.01 -52.60
CA ALA A 80 -95.20 91.22 -53.18
C ALA A 80 -93.88 91.29 -52.38
N LYS A 81 -93.61 92.43 -51.72
CA LYS A 81 -92.40 92.64 -50.92
C LYS A 81 -92.37 91.85 -49.60
N ASN A 82 -93.53 91.49 -49.04
CA ASN A 82 -93.65 91.02 -47.64
C ASN A 82 -93.81 89.48 -47.48
N LYS A 83 -93.24 88.65 -48.36
CA LYS A 83 -93.22 87.18 -48.18
C LYS A 83 -91.97 86.71 -47.38
N PRO A 84 -92.11 85.96 -46.26
CA PRO A 84 -90.96 85.47 -45.48
C PRO A 84 -90.46 84.07 -45.92
N ASP A 85 -89.15 83.92 -46.13
CA ASP A 85 -88.43 82.66 -46.45
C ASP A 85 -88.10 81.83 -45.19
N ALA A 86 -88.47 80.55 -45.15
CA ALA A 86 -88.25 79.64 -44.02
C ALA A 86 -87.54 78.34 -44.44
N THR A 87 -86.22 78.18 -44.21
CA THR A 87 -85.51 76.86 -44.27
C THR A 87 -84.04 76.88 -43.80
N LYS A 88 -83.68 77.34 -42.58
CA LYS A 88 -82.29 77.18 -42.05
C LYS A 88 -82.14 77.03 -40.52
N GLN A 89 -82.88 76.14 -39.85
CA GLN A 89 -82.72 75.95 -38.37
C GLN A 89 -82.65 74.48 -37.84
N GLY A 90 -82.78 73.43 -38.67
CA GLY A 90 -82.83 72.03 -38.19
C GLY A 90 -81.51 71.22 -38.18
N LEU A 91 -80.44 71.68 -38.85
CA LEU A 91 -79.25 70.85 -39.11
C LEU A 91 -78.18 70.90 -38.00
N THR A 92 -78.25 71.87 -37.09
CA THR A 92 -77.23 72.10 -36.06
C THR A 92 -77.38 71.17 -34.84
N PHE A 93 -78.58 70.69 -34.55
CA PHE A 93 -78.83 69.82 -33.38
C PHE A 93 -78.30 68.39 -33.57
N ILE A 94 -78.50 67.80 -34.75
CA ILE A 94 -78.06 66.41 -35.04
C ILE A 94 -76.53 66.31 -35.02
N SER A 95 -75.84 67.32 -35.57
CA SER A 95 -74.37 67.39 -35.57
C SER A 95 -73.79 67.43 -34.14
N ARG A 96 -74.43 68.15 -33.21
CA ARG A 96 -73.99 68.20 -31.80
C ARG A 96 -74.15 66.86 -31.08
N CYS A 97 -75.21 66.11 -31.35
CA CYS A 97 -75.42 64.80 -30.72
C CYS A 97 -74.39 63.75 -31.20
N ILE A 98 -74.04 63.76 -32.49
CA ILE A 98 -73.04 62.84 -33.04
C ILE A 98 -71.64 63.12 -32.46
N LEU A 99 -71.25 64.40 -32.35
CA LEU A 99 -69.98 64.79 -31.72
C LEU A 99 -69.89 64.36 -30.26
N LEU A 100 -70.98 64.50 -29.49
CA LEU A 100 -71.02 64.05 -28.10
C LEU A 100 -70.92 62.53 -27.96
N PHE A 101 -71.56 61.77 -28.85
CA PHE A 101 -71.46 60.31 -28.85
C PHE A 101 -70.03 59.82 -29.17
N ILE A 102 -69.36 60.45 -30.12
CA ILE A 102 -67.96 60.15 -30.46
C ILE A 102 -67.03 60.53 -29.30
N LEU A 103 -67.23 61.70 -28.67
CA LEU A 103 -66.47 62.12 -27.49
C LEU A 103 -66.65 61.16 -26.32
N MET A 104 -67.88 60.78 -26.01
CA MET A 104 -68.19 59.85 -24.92
C MET A 104 -67.65 58.44 -25.20
N GLY A 105 -67.73 57.97 -26.45
CA GLY A 105 -67.13 56.72 -26.90
C GLY A 105 -65.60 56.73 -26.80
N SER A 106 -64.94 57.82 -27.20
CA SER A 106 -63.49 57.97 -27.11
C SER A 106 -62.98 58.02 -25.67
N LEU A 107 -63.71 58.68 -24.77
CA LEU A 107 -63.40 58.74 -23.34
C LEU A 107 -63.60 57.37 -22.68
N GLY A 108 -64.72 56.69 -22.98
CA GLY A 108 -64.96 55.32 -22.51
C GLY A 108 -63.89 54.35 -23.02
N PHE A 109 -63.49 54.48 -24.28
CA PHE A 109 -62.43 53.66 -24.88
C PHE A 109 -61.06 53.97 -24.27
N GLY A 110 -60.74 55.24 -24.00
CA GLY A 110 -59.49 55.63 -23.32
C GLY A 110 -59.41 55.07 -21.90
N ILE A 111 -60.51 55.13 -21.14
CA ILE A 111 -60.59 54.54 -19.79
C ILE A 111 -60.47 53.00 -19.88
N TRP A 112 -61.13 52.36 -20.84
CA TRP A 112 -61.03 50.92 -21.05
C TRP A 112 -59.62 50.48 -21.49
N TYR A 113 -58.97 51.23 -22.38
CA TYR A 113 -57.63 50.96 -22.88
C TYR A 113 -56.57 51.09 -21.78
N VAL A 114 -56.67 52.15 -20.95
CA VAL A 114 -55.79 52.32 -19.78
C VAL A 114 -56.05 51.24 -18.73
N TRP A 115 -57.32 50.87 -18.50
CA TRP A 115 -57.69 49.78 -17.58
C TRP A 115 -57.17 48.43 -18.05
N ASP A 116 -57.23 48.12 -19.34
CA ASP A 116 -56.72 46.86 -19.92
C ASP A 116 -55.19 46.76 -19.82
N ILE A 117 -54.47 47.84 -20.16
CA ILE A 117 -53.01 47.90 -19.98
C ILE A 117 -52.65 47.73 -18.50
N ASN A 118 -53.35 48.41 -17.59
CA ASN A 118 -53.09 48.30 -16.16
C ASN A 118 -53.41 46.90 -15.60
N ARG A 119 -54.47 46.25 -16.11
CA ARG A 119 -54.81 44.86 -15.77
C ARG A 119 -53.75 43.87 -16.25
N ASN A 120 -53.18 44.10 -17.43
CA ASN A 120 -52.06 43.30 -17.92
C ASN A 120 -50.78 43.57 -17.13
N MET A 121 -50.55 44.81 -16.70
CA MET A 121 -49.38 45.21 -15.89
C MET A 121 -49.40 44.60 -14.49
N THR A 122 -50.57 44.55 -13.84
CA THR A 122 -50.73 43.90 -12.53
C THR A 122 -50.54 42.38 -12.59
N ARG A 123 -50.96 41.73 -13.68
CA ARG A 123 -50.67 40.31 -13.90
C ARG A 123 -49.17 40.05 -14.12
N LEU A 124 -48.48 40.95 -14.81
CA LEU A 124 -47.04 40.88 -15.00
C LEU A 124 -46.28 41.11 -13.70
N SER A 125 -46.70 42.07 -12.87
CA SER A 125 -46.07 42.34 -11.57
C SER A 125 -46.21 41.15 -10.62
N GLN A 126 -47.38 40.49 -10.60
CA GLN A 126 -47.59 39.28 -9.80
C GLN A 126 -46.72 38.12 -10.28
N LYS A 127 -46.65 37.86 -11.60
CA LYS A 127 -45.78 36.82 -12.17
C LYS A 127 -44.30 37.09 -11.88
N ASN A 128 -43.87 38.35 -11.99
CA ASN A 128 -42.51 38.76 -11.65
C ASN A 128 -42.24 38.56 -10.15
N ALA A 129 -43.17 38.94 -9.27
CA ALA A 129 -43.02 38.75 -7.83
C ALA A 129 -42.90 37.26 -7.44
N THR A 130 -43.70 36.38 -8.05
CA THR A 130 -43.59 34.92 -7.81
C THR A 130 -42.28 34.36 -8.36
N LEU A 131 -41.84 34.81 -9.55
CA LEU A 131 -40.55 34.41 -10.12
C LEU A 131 -39.39 34.85 -9.23
N PHE A 132 -39.40 36.08 -8.69
CA PHE A 132 -38.38 36.54 -7.75
C PHE A 132 -38.36 35.72 -6.47
N GLN A 133 -39.53 35.37 -5.90
CA GLN A 133 -39.58 34.49 -4.74
C GLN A 133 -39.01 33.11 -5.03
N ASP A 134 -39.29 32.53 -6.19
CA ASP A 134 -38.76 31.23 -6.58
C ASP A 134 -37.26 31.28 -6.91
N LEU A 135 -36.76 32.38 -7.48
CA LEU A 135 -35.33 32.64 -7.65
C LEU A 135 -34.61 32.72 -6.30
N VAL A 136 -35.18 33.42 -5.31
CA VAL A 136 -34.59 33.50 -3.96
C VAL A 136 -34.63 32.13 -3.26
N LYS A 137 -35.73 31.36 -3.39
CA LYS A 137 -35.82 30.00 -2.83
C LYS A 137 -34.79 29.06 -3.47
N THR A 138 -34.62 29.12 -4.79
CA THR A 138 -33.64 28.31 -5.51
C THR A 138 -32.22 28.71 -5.16
N GLN A 139 -31.91 30.01 -5.04
CA GLN A 139 -30.62 30.49 -4.56
C GLN A 139 -30.33 30.00 -3.12
N LYS A 140 -31.32 30.05 -2.22
CA LYS A 140 -31.18 29.52 -0.86
C LYS A 140 -30.92 28.01 -0.87
N LYS A 141 -31.66 27.23 -1.66
CA LYS A 141 -31.40 25.79 -1.86
C LYS A 141 -29.98 25.54 -2.38
N LEU A 142 -29.51 26.33 -3.34
CA LEU A 142 -28.15 26.24 -3.90
C LEU A 142 -27.08 26.54 -2.84
N SER A 143 -27.31 27.50 -1.94
CA SER A 143 -26.39 27.78 -0.83
C SER A 143 -26.34 26.62 0.18
N HIS A 144 -27.49 26.03 0.51
CA HIS A 144 -27.54 24.86 1.39
C HIS A 144 -26.86 23.65 0.77
N THR A 145 -27.03 23.41 -0.53
CA THR A 145 -26.33 22.31 -1.22
C THR A 145 -24.83 22.56 -1.30
N LYS A 146 -24.39 23.82 -1.50
CA LYS A 146 -22.97 24.19 -1.44
C LYS A 146 -22.35 23.90 -0.06
N ILE A 147 -23.02 24.31 1.02
CA ILE A 147 -22.57 24.02 2.39
C ILE A 147 -22.53 22.51 2.67
N ALA A 148 -23.52 21.76 2.18
CA ALA A 148 -23.54 20.30 2.30
C ALA A 148 -22.36 19.66 1.54
N LEU A 149 -22.04 20.15 0.34
CA LEU A 149 -20.90 19.70 -0.47
C LEU A 149 -19.57 19.99 0.23
N ASP A 150 -19.40 21.19 0.81
CA ASP A 150 -18.19 21.57 1.55
C ASP A 150 -17.99 20.68 2.79
N ASN A 151 -19.07 20.38 3.52
CA ASN A 151 -19.03 19.45 4.65
C ASN A 151 -18.67 18.02 4.23
N LEU A 152 -19.20 17.55 3.10
CA LEU A 152 -18.86 16.23 2.56
C LEU A 152 -17.39 16.17 2.14
N ASN A 153 -16.89 17.21 1.47
CA ASN A 153 -15.49 17.33 1.09
C ASN A 153 -14.56 17.36 2.32
N LYS A 154 -14.95 18.05 3.40
CA LYS A 154 -14.22 18.05 4.67
C LYS A 154 -14.15 16.64 5.27
N LYS A 155 -15.30 15.94 5.36
CA LYS A 155 -15.34 14.54 5.85
C LYS A 155 -14.49 13.61 4.99
N PHE A 156 -14.53 13.79 3.67
CA PHE A 156 -13.70 13.02 2.74
C PHE A 156 -12.22 13.24 3.02
N LYS A 157 -11.75 14.49 3.14
CA LYS A 157 -10.36 14.80 3.49
C LYS A 157 -9.94 14.25 4.86
N GLU A 158 -10.82 14.28 5.85
CA GLU A 158 -10.57 13.66 7.15
C GLU A 158 -10.43 12.14 7.04
N SER A 159 -11.27 11.49 6.23
CA SER A 159 -11.17 10.05 5.97
C SER A 159 -9.90 9.70 5.19
N GLU A 160 -9.51 10.50 4.21
CA GLU A 160 -8.29 10.34 3.43
C GLU A 160 -7.06 10.40 4.34
N LYS A 161 -6.99 11.37 5.26
CA LYS A 161 -5.92 11.44 6.27
C LYS A 161 -5.88 10.20 7.17
N LYS A 162 -7.05 9.67 7.58
CA LYS A 162 -7.11 8.44 8.38
C LYS A 162 -6.57 7.24 7.60
N TRP A 163 -6.92 7.12 6.32
CA TRP A 163 -6.42 6.07 5.44
C TRP A 163 -4.91 6.18 5.21
N GLN A 164 -4.38 7.38 4.97
CA GLN A 164 -2.94 7.62 4.85
C GLN A 164 -2.19 7.22 6.13
N ASN A 165 -2.67 7.66 7.29
CA ASN A 165 -2.08 7.26 8.57
C ASN A 165 -2.14 5.74 8.81
N ALA A 166 -3.20 5.07 8.34
CA ALA A 166 -3.31 3.62 8.43
C ALA A 166 -2.33 2.92 7.48
N LEU A 167 -2.14 3.44 6.28
CA LEU A 167 -1.18 2.95 5.29
C LEU A 167 0.27 3.12 5.78
N ASP A 168 0.59 4.26 6.39
CA ASP A 168 1.91 4.50 7.01
C ASP A 168 2.17 3.54 8.18
N LYS A 169 1.15 3.25 8.98
CA LYS A 169 1.25 2.23 10.04
C LYS A 169 1.42 0.82 9.47
N ALA A 170 0.71 0.49 8.40
CA ALA A 170 0.83 -0.81 7.73
C ALA A 170 2.24 -0.99 7.14
N SER A 171 2.75 0.01 6.40
CA SER A 171 4.11 -0.04 5.85
C SER A 171 5.19 -0.09 6.94
N SER A 172 5.01 0.61 8.06
CA SER A 172 5.88 0.47 9.23
C SER A 172 5.83 -0.94 9.83
N ALA A 173 4.64 -1.56 9.89
CA ALA A 173 4.49 -2.94 10.34
C ALA A 173 5.16 -3.93 9.37
N ASP A 174 5.03 -3.74 8.06
CA ASP A 174 5.69 -4.55 7.03
C ASP A 174 7.21 -4.47 7.17
N HIS A 175 7.76 -3.28 7.42
CA HIS A 175 9.20 -3.13 7.69
C HIS A 175 9.62 -3.89 8.96
N LYS A 176 8.80 -3.90 10.02
CA LYS A 176 9.09 -4.68 11.23
C LYS A 176 9.05 -6.18 10.97
N ILE A 177 8.10 -6.64 10.16
CA ILE A 177 7.99 -8.05 9.74
C ILE A 177 9.21 -8.44 8.91
N ALA A 178 9.63 -7.61 7.95
CA ALA A 178 10.83 -7.84 7.17
C ALA A 178 12.09 -7.96 8.05
N GLN A 179 12.26 -7.06 9.01
CA GLN A 179 13.36 -7.11 9.97
C GLN A 179 13.30 -8.34 10.88
N ALA A 180 12.10 -8.77 11.30
CA ALA A 180 11.93 -9.99 12.08
C ALA A 180 12.29 -11.23 11.26
N ASN A 181 11.93 -11.27 9.97
CA ASN A 181 12.27 -12.35 9.06
C ASN A 181 13.78 -12.43 8.80
N GLU A 182 14.46 -11.31 8.63
CA GLU A 182 15.92 -11.27 8.50
C GLU A 182 16.61 -11.84 9.75
N LYS A 183 16.13 -11.45 10.95
CA LYS A 183 16.62 -12.01 12.22
C LYS A 183 16.35 -13.51 12.33
N LEU A 184 15.18 -13.97 11.90
CA LEU A 184 14.83 -15.39 11.88
C LEU A 184 15.76 -16.18 10.95
N GLN A 185 16.05 -15.64 9.75
CA GLN A 185 16.96 -16.25 8.80
C GLN A 185 18.39 -16.32 9.35
N SER A 186 18.88 -15.24 9.97
CA SER A 186 20.18 -15.25 10.66
C SER A 186 20.23 -16.29 11.78
N ALA A 187 19.16 -16.44 12.57
CA ALA A 187 19.08 -17.47 13.61
C ALA A 187 19.09 -18.89 13.03
N GLN A 188 18.43 -19.12 11.89
CA GLN A 188 18.45 -20.39 11.17
C GLN A 188 19.84 -20.71 10.64
N ASP A 189 20.55 -19.73 10.08
CA ASP A 189 21.94 -19.90 9.62
C ASP A 189 22.89 -20.25 10.77
N ILE A 190 22.74 -19.59 11.92
CA ILE A 190 23.51 -19.90 13.14
C ILE A 190 23.21 -21.34 13.59
N LYS A 191 21.93 -21.73 13.62
CA LYS A 191 21.53 -23.10 13.97
C LYS A 191 22.17 -24.12 13.02
N TRP A 192 22.06 -23.91 11.72
CA TRP A 192 22.67 -24.79 10.71
C TRP A 192 24.18 -24.92 10.91
N ARG A 193 24.90 -23.80 11.13
CA ARG A 193 26.35 -23.84 11.42
C ARG A 193 26.66 -24.64 12.69
N SER A 194 25.87 -24.47 13.74
CA SER A 194 26.06 -25.22 14.99
C SER A 194 25.83 -26.72 14.80
N GLU A 195 24.84 -27.12 14.00
CA GLU A 195 24.57 -28.52 13.65
C GLU A 195 25.74 -29.12 12.86
N GLN A 196 26.29 -28.39 11.89
CA GLN A 196 27.47 -28.82 11.13
C GLN A 196 28.70 -29.01 12.04
N GLN A 197 28.94 -28.08 12.97
CA GLN A 197 30.04 -28.20 13.94
C GLN A 197 29.86 -29.42 14.86
N MET A 198 28.64 -29.67 15.32
CA MET A 198 28.33 -30.85 16.14
C MET A 198 28.52 -32.16 15.37
N GLN A 199 28.14 -32.22 14.10
CA GLN A 199 28.37 -33.38 13.23
C GLN A 199 29.87 -33.62 13.04
N PHE A 200 30.65 -32.58 12.74
CA PHE A 200 32.10 -32.68 12.63
C PHE A 200 32.76 -33.15 13.93
N ALA A 201 32.37 -32.57 15.07
CA ALA A 201 32.86 -33.00 16.39
C ALA A 201 32.50 -34.47 16.68
N THR A 202 31.30 -34.91 16.32
CA THR A 202 30.86 -36.30 16.47
C THR A 202 31.67 -37.24 15.60
N GLN A 203 31.96 -36.86 14.35
CA GLN A 203 32.82 -37.64 13.47
C GLN A 203 34.24 -37.75 14.04
N LYS A 204 34.82 -36.63 14.51
CA LYS A 204 36.15 -36.62 15.15
C LYS A 204 36.20 -37.49 16.40
N LEU A 205 35.13 -37.48 17.19
CA LEU A 205 35.00 -38.34 18.36
C LEU A 205 34.92 -39.83 17.97
N LYS A 206 34.24 -40.16 16.86
CA LYS A 206 34.22 -41.52 16.30
C LYS A 206 35.60 -41.97 15.82
N GLU A 207 36.31 -41.12 15.06
CA GLU A 207 37.69 -41.37 14.61
C GLU A 207 38.63 -41.61 15.80
N SER A 208 38.56 -40.74 16.82
CA SER A 208 39.34 -40.86 18.05
C SER A 208 39.05 -42.16 18.82
N LYS A 209 37.77 -42.55 18.95
CA LYS A 209 37.40 -43.84 19.56
C LYS A 209 37.98 -45.04 18.82
N THR A 210 37.98 -45.01 17.48
CA THR A 210 38.59 -46.07 16.67
C THR A 210 40.11 -46.13 16.90
N LEU A 211 40.79 -44.98 16.90
CA LEU A 211 42.22 -44.90 17.18
C LEU A 211 42.57 -45.40 18.59
N LEU A 212 41.80 -45.02 19.61
CA LEU A 212 41.96 -45.52 20.98
C LEU A 212 41.79 -47.04 21.05
N THR A 213 40.83 -47.60 20.31
CA THR A 213 40.61 -49.05 20.25
C THR A 213 41.81 -49.75 19.60
N GLN A 214 42.35 -49.20 18.51
CA GLN A 214 43.56 -49.72 17.88
C GLN A 214 44.79 -49.62 18.79
N ALA A 215 44.94 -48.50 19.50
CA ALA A 215 46.03 -48.30 20.46
C ALA A 215 45.94 -49.31 21.61
N ARG A 216 44.75 -49.57 22.16
CA ARG A 216 44.53 -50.60 23.18
C ARG A 216 44.91 -52.00 22.68
N LYS A 217 44.49 -52.37 21.48
CA LYS A 217 44.88 -53.66 20.87
C LYS A 217 46.39 -53.79 20.73
N LYS A 218 47.07 -52.74 20.27
CA LYS A 218 48.54 -52.72 20.18
C LYS A 218 49.19 -52.84 21.56
N GLN A 219 48.63 -52.17 22.57
CA GLN A 219 49.12 -52.26 23.94
C GLN A 219 48.95 -53.67 24.51
N GLU A 220 47.82 -54.34 24.26
CA GLU A 220 47.59 -55.74 24.66
C GLU A 220 48.56 -56.69 23.95
N ALA A 221 48.72 -56.58 22.64
CA ALA A 221 49.67 -57.39 21.88
C ALA A 221 51.12 -57.20 22.38
N LEU A 222 51.51 -55.97 22.73
CA LEU A 222 52.84 -55.71 23.29
C LEU A 222 53.01 -56.33 24.67
N LYS A 223 51.96 -56.33 25.50
CA LYS A 223 51.98 -57.02 26.81
C LYS A 223 52.13 -58.52 26.64
N GLU A 224 51.39 -59.14 25.72
CA GLU A 224 51.52 -60.56 25.41
C GLU A 224 52.94 -60.88 24.93
N GLN A 225 53.47 -60.12 23.98
CA GLN A 225 54.84 -60.29 23.49
C GLN A 225 55.90 -60.12 24.60
N THR A 226 55.70 -59.17 25.51
CA THR A 226 56.60 -58.97 26.66
C THR A 226 56.53 -60.16 27.62
N GLN A 227 55.33 -60.69 27.86
CA GLN A 227 55.15 -61.88 28.70
C GLN A 227 55.77 -63.12 28.08
N GLU A 228 55.62 -63.32 26.77
CA GLU A 228 56.28 -64.40 26.04
C GLU A 228 57.80 -64.30 26.12
N PHE A 229 58.35 -63.09 25.93
CA PHE A 229 59.77 -62.84 26.07
C PHE A 229 60.26 -63.14 27.49
N GLU A 230 59.54 -62.69 28.52
CA GLU A 230 59.88 -62.98 29.91
C GLU A 230 59.86 -64.48 30.19
N ASN A 231 58.81 -65.20 29.74
CA ASN A 231 58.72 -66.65 29.90
C ASN A 231 59.91 -67.35 29.21
N HIS A 232 60.23 -66.96 27.97
CA HIS A 232 61.35 -67.53 27.23
C HIS A 232 62.70 -67.24 27.92
N TYR A 233 62.88 -66.02 28.43
CA TYR A 233 64.07 -65.65 29.19
C TYR A 233 64.21 -66.50 30.46
N GLN A 234 63.14 -66.68 31.23
CA GLN A 234 63.13 -67.53 32.42
C GLN A 234 63.44 -69.00 32.09
N GLU A 235 62.90 -69.52 30.98
CA GLU A 235 63.22 -70.87 30.49
C GLU A 235 64.71 -71.01 30.14
N GLN A 236 65.30 -70.03 29.45
CA GLN A 236 66.72 -70.04 29.13
C GLN A 236 67.59 -69.97 30.39
N VAL A 237 67.25 -69.10 31.34
CA VAL A 237 67.96 -69.00 32.63
C VAL A 237 67.89 -70.33 33.36
N ALA A 238 66.72 -70.97 33.43
CA ALA A 238 66.56 -72.28 34.05
C ALA A 238 67.37 -73.38 33.33
N ALA A 239 67.45 -73.35 31.99
CA ALA A 239 68.25 -74.29 31.22
C ALA A 239 69.76 -74.13 31.50
N ILE A 240 70.25 -72.88 31.55
CA ILE A 240 71.64 -72.56 31.90
C ILE A 240 71.94 -72.99 33.34
N GLN A 241 71.01 -72.77 34.28
CA GLN A 241 71.15 -73.23 35.66
C GLN A 241 71.25 -74.76 35.76
N ARG A 242 70.46 -75.50 34.99
CA ARG A 242 70.58 -76.97 34.94
C ARG A 242 71.92 -77.42 34.36
N GLN A 243 72.36 -76.81 33.26
CA GLN A 243 73.65 -77.12 32.64
C GLN A 243 74.83 -76.80 33.56
N THR A 244 74.79 -75.67 34.26
CA THR A 244 75.83 -75.30 35.23
C THR A 244 75.88 -76.27 36.40
N LEU A 245 74.73 -76.69 36.92
CA LEU A 245 74.67 -77.71 37.98
C LEU A 245 75.22 -79.07 37.52
N GLU A 246 74.87 -79.49 36.30
CA GLU A 246 75.41 -80.72 35.70
C GLU A 246 76.94 -80.64 35.50
N LEU A 247 77.44 -79.51 35.01
CA LEU A 247 78.88 -79.27 34.86
C LEU A 247 79.61 -79.24 36.21
N GLU A 248 79.02 -78.66 37.25
CA GLU A 248 79.57 -78.70 38.60
C GLU A 248 79.65 -80.13 39.15
N GLU A 249 78.63 -80.96 38.89
CA GLU A 249 78.63 -82.36 39.29
C GLU A 249 79.68 -83.16 38.51
N GLN A 250 79.77 -82.96 37.19
CA GLN A 250 80.83 -83.55 36.36
C GLN A 250 82.22 -83.13 36.83
N LYS A 251 82.41 -81.85 37.19
CA LYS A 251 83.65 -81.34 37.75
C LYS A 251 84.00 -82.03 39.06
N LYS A 252 83.06 -82.15 40.00
CA LYS A 252 83.26 -82.88 41.27
C LYS A 252 83.65 -84.34 41.02
N GLN A 253 82.98 -85.01 40.09
CA GLN A 253 83.35 -86.38 39.72
C GLN A 253 84.76 -86.47 39.10
N ALA A 254 85.16 -85.49 38.28
CA ALA A 254 86.49 -85.42 37.71
C ALA A 254 87.57 -85.16 38.78
N GLU A 255 87.30 -84.26 39.74
CA GLU A 255 88.20 -83.99 40.88
C GLU A 255 88.41 -85.26 41.72
N ILE A 256 87.34 -86.03 42.01
CA ILE A 256 87.44 -87.32 42.72
C ILE A 256 88.30 -88.31 41.93
N LYS A 257 88.08 -88.44 40.61
CA LYS A 257 88.87 -89.33 39.75
C LYS A 257 90.33 -88.90 39.67
N MET A 258 90.60 -87.60 39.62
CA MET A 258 91.95 -87.04 39.59
C MET A 258 92.68 -87.31 40.91
N ALA A 259 92.03 -87.09 42.06
CA ALA A 259 92.59 -87.42 43.36
C ALA A 259 92.90 -88.92 43.50
N ALA A 260 92.02 -89.79 43.00
CA ALA A 260 92.26 -91.24 42.97
C ALA A 260 93.44 -91.62 42.06
N ALA A 261 93.56 -90.98 40.89
CA ALA A 261 94.68 -91.21 39.97
C ALA A 261 96.01 -90.69 40.54
N GLU A 262 95.99 -89.56 41.24
CA GLU A 262 97.14 -89.01 41.94
C GLU A 262 97.60 -89.94 43.06
N GLN A 263 96.66 -90.48 43.84
CA GLN A 263 96.97 -91.47 44.87
C GLN A 263 97.58 -92.75 44.26
N LEU A 264 97.04 -93.26 43.16
CA LEU A 264 97.62 -94.39 42.42
C LEU A 264 99.03 -94.08 41.89
N ALA A 265 99.27 -92.86 41.41
CA ALA A 265 100.59 -92.45 40.94
C ALA A 265 101.60 -92.35 42.10
N GLN A 266 101.20 -91.82 43.26
CA GLN A 266 102.01 -91.80 44.47
C GLN A 266 102.33 -93.23 44.95
N ASP A 267 101.34 -94.13 44.97
CA ASP A 267 101.53 -95.55 45.31
C ASP A 267 102.49 -96.23 44.33
N ALA A 268 102.33 -96.00 43.02
CA ALA A 268 103.24 -96.53 42.00
C ALA A 268 104.66 -95.98 42.17
N GLN A 269 104.81 -94.70 42.49
CA GLN A 269 106.12 -94.08 42.74
C GLN A 269 106.77 -94.65 44.01
N ALA A 270 106.00 -94.90 45.07
CA ALA A 270 106.48 -95.57 46.29
C ALA A 270 106.93 -97.02 45.99
N GLN A 271 106.18 -97.76 45.16
CA GLN A 271 106.59 -99.08 44.69
C GLN A 271 107.89 -99.02 43.88
N LEU A 272 108.03 -98.02 43.01
CA LEU A 272 109.23 -97.84 42.18
C LEU A 272 110.46 -97.50 43.04
N GLN A 273 110.31 -96.68 44.07
CA GLN A 273 111.34 -96.42 45.07
C GLN A 273 111.74 -97.71 45.79
N LEU A 274 110.78 -98.50 46.29
CA LEU A 274 111.04 -99.78 46.93
C LEU A 274 111.80 -100.76 46.01
N VAL A 275 111.42 -100.83 44.74
CA VAL A 275 112.12 -101.66 43.75
C VAL A 275 113.54 -101.15 43.52
N SER A 276 113.73 -99.83 43.42
CA SER A 276 115.05 -99.23 43.24
C SER A 276 115.97 -99.47 44.44
N GLU A 277 115.44 -99.43 45.67
CA GLU A 277 116.17 -99.77 46.90
C GLU A 277 116.55 -101.26 46.92
N LYS A 278 115.61 -102.15 46.60
CA LYS A 278 115.90 -103.60 46.50
C LYS A 278 116.93 -103.90 45.41
N LYS A 279 116.90 -103.17 44.30
CA LYS A 279 117.89 -103.26 43.23
C LYS A 279 119.25 -102.75 43.69
N ALA A 280 119.31 -101.61 44.38
CA ALA A 280 120.54 -101.09 44.95
C ALA A 280 121.14 -102.09 45.96
N GLN A 281 120.30 -102.68 46.83
CA GLN A 281 120.68 -103.74 47.77
C GLN A 281 121.26 -104.97 47.06
N SER A 282 120.61 -105.44 45.99
CA SER A 282 121.10 -106.58 45.22
C SER A 282 122.39 -106.25 44.45
N GLU A 283 122.54 -105.04 43.93
CA GLU A 283 123.77 -104.55 43.32
C GLU A 283 124.92 -104.48 44.33
N THR A 284 124.70 -103.99 45.55
CA THR A 284 125.70 -104.06 46.62
C THR A 284 126.06 -105.50 46.97
N LEU A 285 125.09 -106.41 47.08
CA LEU A 285 125.36 -107.84 47.32
C LEU A 285 126.18 -108.46 46.18
N ILE A 286 125.85 -108.14 44.92
CA ILE A 286 126.63 -108.59 43.76
C ILE A 286 128.06 -108.04 43.83
N GLN A 287 128.22 -106.78 44.22
CA GLN A 287 129.53 -106.16 44.33
C GLN A 287 130.36 -106.74 45.47
N GLU A 288 129.75 -107.02 46.62
CA GLU A 288 130.36 -107.78 47.71
C GLU A 288 130.76 -109.19 47.26
N MET A 289 129.90 -109.88 46.51
CA MET A 289 130.22 -111.21 45.97
C MET A 289 131.36 -111.14 44.94
N LYS A 290 131.37 -110.16 44.05
CA LYS A 290 132.48 -109.93 43.11
C LYS A 290 133.77 -109.60 43.84
N GLN A 291 133.70 -108.80 44.90
CA GLN A 291 134.86 -108.49 45.73
C GLN A 291 135.35 -109.74 46.43
N LYS A 292 134.47 -110.54 47.06
CA LYS A 292 134.81 -111.86 47.63
C LYS A 292 135.42 -112.79 46.58
N GLN A 293 134.88 -112.83 45.38
CA GLN A 293 135.41 -113.62 44.26
C GLN A 293 136.77 -113.12 43.80
N ALA A 294 136.98 -111.81 43.70
CA ALA A 294 138.28 -111.21 43.37
C ALA A 294 139.32 -111.53 44.46
N THR A 295 138.95 -111.47 45.74
CA THR A 295 139.80 -111.88 46.86
C THR A 295 140.10 -113.38 46.83
N LEU A 296 139.12 -114.22 46.50
CA LEU A 296 139.29 -115.66 46.26
C LEU A 296 140.25 -115.93 45.09
N THR A 297 140.13 -115.17 44.01
CA THR A 297 140.96 -115.33 42.80
C THR A 297 142.38 -114.85 43.06
N GLN A 298 142.55 -113.72 43.77
CA GLN A 298 143.87 -113.26 44.22
C GLN A 298 144.51 -114.23 45.22
N ALA A 299 143.74 -114.79 46.16
CA ALA A 299 144.22 -115.82 47.06
C ALA A 299 144.61 -117.09 46.30
N ALA A 300 143.80 -117.54 45.33
CA ALA A 300 144.08 -118.70 44.49
C ALA A 300 145.31 -118.47 43.59
N CYS A 301 145.49 -117.29 43.00
CA CYS A 301 146.67 -116.95 42.22
C CYS A 301 147.93 -116.79 43.08
N ALA A 302 147.81 -116.25 44.30
CA ALA A 302 148.91 -116.24 45.26
C ALA A 302 149.29 -117.66 45.73
N PHE A 303 148.31 -118.57 45.82
CA PHE A 303 148.50 -119.97 46.22
C PHE A 303 149.04 -120.86 45.07
N ALA A 304 148.75 -120.52 43.82
CA ALA A 304 149.21 -121.27 42.64
C ALA A 304 150.65 -120.95 42.22
N LEU A 305 151.22 -119.82 42.67
CA LEU A 305 152.57 -119.37 42.31
C LEU A 305 153.67 -119.80 43.30
N THR A 306 153.31 -120.57 44.33
CA THR A 306 154.29 -121.14 45.27
C THR A 306 154.62 -122.59 44.90
N HIS A 307 155.87 -122.85 44.51
CA HIS A 307 156.43 -124.19 44.37
C HIS A 307 156.60 -124.81 45.77
N LEU A 308 155.61 -125.59 46.23
CA LEU A 308 155.63 -126.32 47.50
C LEU A 308 155.40 -127.81 47.25
N THR A 309 156.10 -128.65 48.01
CA THR A 309 156.01 -130.13 47.91
C THR A 309 154.78 -130.69 48.66
N LEU A 310 154.37 -131.92 48.35
CA LEU A 310 153.06 -132.50 48.74
C LEU A 310 152.79 -132.51 50.26
N ASP A 311 153.84 -132.62 51.09
CA ASP A 311 153.72 -132.62 52.56
C ASP A 311 153.64 -131.20 53.16
N GLU A 312 154.15 -130.19 52.46
CA GLU A 312 154.03 -128.77 52.86
C GLU A 312 152.63 -128.20 52.52
N TRP A 313 151.95 -128.81 51.54
CA TRP A 313 150.59 -128.48 51.09
C TRP A 313 149.53 -128.62 52.20
N ARG A 314 149.71 -129.61 53.10
CA ARG A 314 148.73 -129.93 54.15
C ARG A 314 148.72 -128.91 55.29
N VAL A 315 149.87 -128.32 55.62
CA VAL A 315 150.01 -127.38 56.76
C VAL A 315 149.60 -125.95 56.37
N GLN A 316 149.80 -125.53 55.11
CA GLN A 316 149.35 -124.20 54.67
C GLN A 316 147.83 -124.09 54.46
N MET A 317 147.16 -125.17 54.05
CA MET A 317 145.70 -125.22 53.92
C MET A 317 144.96 -124.98 55.26
N GLU A 318 145.52 -125.43 56.39
CA GLU A 318 144.92 -125.18 57.71
C GLU A 318 145.02 -123.73 58.20
N LYS A 319 145.97 -122.94 57.65
CA LYS A 319 146.22 -121.54 58.03
C LYS A 319 145.71 -120.53 56.99
N SER A 320 145.14 -120.99 55.87
CA SER A 320 144.68 -120.12 54.80
C SER A 320 143.29 -119.53 55.07
N PRO A 321 143.06 -118.23 54.79
CA PRO A 321 141.75 -117.58 54.91
C PRO A 321 140.67 -118.20 53.99
N LEU A 322 141.03 -119.07 53.04
CA LEU A 322 140.12 -119.77 52.14
C LEU A 322 139.08 -120.64 52.87
N LYS A 323 139.39 -121.19 54.05
CA LYS A 323 138.44 -122.01 54.84
C LYS A 323 137.27 -121.19 55.40
N THR A 324 137.50 -119.90 55.68
CA THR A 324 136.46 -119.00 56.22
C THR A 324 135.57 -118.43 55.11
N ILE A 325 136.07 -118.39 53.86
CA ILE A 325 135.33 -117.83 52.71
C ILE A 325 134.41 -118.87 52.05
N CYS A 326 134.69 -120.18 52.17
CA CYS A 326 133.83 -121.25 51.65
C CYS A 326 132.71 -121.70 52.61
N LYS A 327 132.61 -121.13 53.82
CA LYS A 327 131.49 -121.32 54.76
C LYS A 327 130.50 -120.18 54.64
#